data_AF-A0A8D2Q7W6-F1
#
_entry.id   AF-A0A8D2Q7W6-F1
#
_cell.length_a   1.000
_cell.length_b   1.000
_cell.length_c   1.000
_cell.angle_alpha   90.00
_cell.angle_beta   90.00
_cell.angle_gamma   90.00
#
_symmetry.space_group_name_H-M   'P 1'
#
loop_
_entity.id
_entity.type
_entity.pdbx_description
1 polymer ?
#
loop_
_entity_poly.entity_id
_entity_poly.type
_entity_poly.pdbx_seq_one_letter_code
_entity_poly.pdbx_strand_id
1 'polypeptide(L)'
;AVFFSQTDLQGYLIGEGCASPLDVFWDRSGVMFVVEKVVSCISSIQTSMFNISYDFASVSRQLISFYTMSQNPNMNLTLVLLPPLWVRCDRSDLKQTIWLGAEPLSTGNKIIGINLYTVTCKVSKKKYSADLEELKEMHRMRHHSSNLTVKGFARYEFLDATPLDSLALEDTLISLERNIYVDFAWNTVTKLLQTPSLTSAATLVRTPPPGCCCSTRVKLLQNQGHLMTGLTDWPKPVGGKPAVELVQKLLEGNFISPQSTAAALPGSMKTLFSRRGDLDFVELLWCKMWGKVTSYAELVECFSQVMKAIQHGALQTWVHQGSSSLLSKLIKQSYYGSVDTVPLRGVTPVQMLLEIGVDKMKRDYATYFFLGPPPSLSKDYFMSTSVDLQEQIHRVQKLHHMLEIVDNCVELLKLEHESLIFLTQSCINYYKENPLNEKHVFQLPVRATLVKEFYQNAHPQVWRVEISSGRGQGKVTTAWQLSTTPPAEHLCSSGADILDTEACGSKEEMSFVTLLECSQVPFA
;
A
#
# COMPACT_ATOMS: atom_id res chain seq x y z
N ALA A 1 -4.10 19.40 -7.63
CA ALA A 1 -4.92 20.61 -7.41
C ALA A 1 -5.67 20.94 -8.69
N VAL A 2 -6.97 21.29 -8.63
CA VAL A 2 -7.77 21.68 -9.81
C VAL A 2 -7.41 23.10 -10.18
N PHE A 3 -6.98 23.34 -11.43
CA PHE A 3 -6.52 24.64 -11.90
C PHE A 3 -7.43 25.25 -12.97
N PHE A 4 -8.37 24.48 -13.51
CA PHE A 4 -9.31 24.94 -14.52
C PHE A 4 -10.65 24.20 -14.39
N SER A 5 -11.76 24.95 -14.44
CA SER A 5 -13.11 24.42 -14.61
C SER A 5 -13.87 25.32 -15.58
N GLN A 6 -14.21 24.78 -16.75
CA GLN A 6 -15.21 25.34 -17.65
C GLN A 6 -16.43 24.41 -17.61
N THR A 7 -17.61 24.86 -18.02
CA THR A 7 -18.93 24.24 -17.78
C THR A 7 -19.02 22.71 -17.87
N ASP A 8 -18.17 22.06 -18.70
CA ASP A 8 -18.13 20.60 -18.87
C ASP A 8 -16.74 19.95 -18.72
N LEU A 9 -15.68 20.72 -18.41
CA LEU A 9 -14.29 20.26 -18.36
C LEU A 9 -13.60 20.66 -17.06
N GLN A 10 -12.89 19.73 -16.45
CA GLN A 10 -12.00 19.97 -15.31
C GLN A 10 -10.55 19.61 -15.65
N GLY A 11 -9.61 20.46 -15.23
CA GLY A 11 -8.17 20.23 -15.34
C GLY A 11 -7.50 20.22 -13.97
N TYR A 12 -6.68 19.22 -13.69
CA TYR A 12 -5.93 19.10 -12.44
C TYR A 12 -4.46 18.73 -12.66
N LEU A 13 -3.60 19.33 -11.85
CA LEU A 13 -2.16 19.14 -11.91
C LEU A 13 -1.78 18.01 -10.96
N ILE A 14 -1.09 17.01 -11.49
CA ILE A 14 -0.49 15.91 -10.74
C ILE A 14 0.94 16.33 -10.41
N GLY A 15 1.25 16.41 -9.11
CA GLY A 15 2.57 16.73 -8.61
C GLY A 15 3.52 15.52 -8.66
N GLU A 16 4.82 15.79 -8.56
CA GLU A 16 5.83 14.74 -8.51
C GLU A 16 5.59 13.80 -7.30
N GLY A 17 5.64 12.49 -7.53
CA GLY A 17 5.40 11.47 -6.50
C GLY A 17 3.92 11.18 -6.18
N CYS A 18 2.96 11.87 -6.81
CA CYS A 18 1.54 11.53 -6.71
C CYS A 18 1.18 10.39 -7.67
N ALA A 19 0.25 9.51 -7.27
CA ALA A 19 -0.28 8.47 -8.16
C ALA A 19 -0.98 9.10 -9.38
N SER A 20 -0.65 8.61 -10.57
CA SER A 20 -1.20 9.09 -11.84
C SER A 20 -2.16 8.08 -12.45
N PRO A 21 -3.28 8.51 -13.06
CA PRO A 21 -4.14 7.62 -13.83
C PRO A 21 -3.44 7.02 -15.06
N LEU A 22 -2.26 7.53 -15.43
CA LEU A 22 -1.46 7.04 -16.56
C LEU A 22 -0.44 5.97 -16.15
N ASP A 23 -0.17 5.76 -14.86
CA ASP A 23 0.83 4.79 -14.37
C ASP A 23 0.55 3.36 -14.87
N VAL A 24 -0.69 3.10 -15.30
CA VAL A 24 -1.14 1.82 -15.86
C VAL A 24 -0.53 1.51 -17.23
N PHE A 25 -0.06 2.51 -17.98
CA PHE A 25 0.55 2.32 -19.32
C PHE A 25 1.72 3.27 -19.61
N TRP A 26 2.04 4.20 -18.70
CA TRP A 26 3.04 5.25 -18.87
C TRP A 26 3.98 5.30 -17.67
N ASP A 27 5.20 4.79 -17.84
CA ASP A 27 6.17 4.61 -16.74
C ASP A 27 6.99 5.89 -16.41
N ARG A 28 6.60 7.07 -16.91
CA ARG A 28 7.34 8.31 -16.59
C ARG A 28 6.71 9.03 -15.40
N SER A 29 7.50 9.19 -14.34
CA SER A 29 7.18 10.08 -13.22
C SER A 29 7.49 11.53 -13.58
N GLY A 30 6.58 12.44 -13.23
CA GLY A 30 6.77 13.86 -13.45
C GLY A 30 5.49 14.65 -13.22
N VAL A 31 5.65 15.97 -13.14
CA VAL A 31 4.51 16.89 -13.07
C VAL A 31 3.78 16.86 -14.42
N MET A 32 2.45 16.74 -14.42
CA MET A 32 1.64 16.71 -15.63
C MET A 32 0.25 17.30 -15.41
N PHE A 33 -0.33 17.83 -16.50
CA PHE A 33 -1.70 18.29 -16.53
C PHE A 33 -2.62 17.16 -17.02
N VAL A 34 -3.70 16.90 -16.31
CA VAL A 34 -4.76 15.98 -16.74
C VAL A 34 -6.06 16.75 -16.89
N VAL A 35 -6.73 16.56 -18.02
CA VAL A 35 -8.04 17.18 -18.34
C VAL A 35 -9.07 16.08 -18.60
N GLU A 36 -10.24 16.23 -18.00
CA GLU A 36 -11.36 15.30 -18.16
C GLU A 36 -12.72 16.01 -18.09
N LYS A 37 -13.77 15.30 -18.50
CA LYS A 37 -15.15 15.79 -18.45
C LYS A 37 -15.64 15.81 -16.99
N VAL A 38 -16.32 16.89 -16.59
CA VAL A 38 -16.96 16.97 -15.27
C VAL A 38 -18.12 15.98 -15.22
N VAL A 39 -18.08 15.02 -14.29
CA VAL A 39 -19.21 14.12 -14.02
C VAL A 39 -20.09 14.77 -12.95
N SER A 40 -21.21 15.36 -13.36
CA SER A 40 -22.22 15.89 -12.44
C SER A 40 -22.95 14.72 -11.76
N CYS A 41 -22.58 14.40 -10.52
CA CYS A 41 -23.40 13.55 -9.66
C CYS A 41 -24.66 14.33 -9.24
N ILE A 42 -25.67 14.37 -10.10
CA ILE A 42 -27.03 14.75 -9.71
C ILE A 42 -27.89 13.49 -9.78
N SER A 43 -28.08 12.87 -8.61
CA SER A 43 -29.15 11.92 -8.38
C SER A 43 -30.50 12.59 -8.68
N SER A 44 -31.30 11.94 -9.53
CA SER A 44 -32.72 12.17 -9.77
C SER A 44 -33.14 13.58 -10.18
N ILE A 45 -33.52 13.76 -11.45
CA ILE A 45 -34.85 14.22 -11.88
C ILE A 45 -34.93 14.03 -13.39
N GLN A 46 -35.98 13.32 -13.82
CA GLN A 46 -36.41 13.24 -15.20
C GLN A 46 -36.56 14.65 -15.78
N THR A 47 -35.69 15.02 -16.70
CA THR A 47 -36.05 16.00 -17.71
C THR A 47 -35.42 15.56 -19.03
N SER A 48 -36.29 15.12 -19.92
CA SER A 48 -36.01 14.93 -21.33
C SER A 48 -35.55 16.26 -21.94
N MET A 49 -34.24 16.50 -21.92
CA MET A 49 -33.63 17.45 -22.83
C MET A 49 -32.59 16.69 -23.64
N PHE A 50 -32.70 16.84 -24.96
CA PHE A 50 -31.81 16.30 -25.97
C PHE A 50 -30.34 16.57 -25.60
N ASN A 51 -29.66 15.57 -25.06
CA ASN A 51 -28.20 15.55 -25.02
C ASN A 51 -27.71 15.38 -26.45
N ILE A 52 -27.43 16.51 -27.11
CA ILE A 52 -26.61 16.49 -28.32
C ILE A 52 -25.26 15.91 -27.88
N SER A 53 -25.00 14.67 -28.27
CA SER A 53 -23.73 13.97 -28.06
C SER A 53 -22.64 14.70 -28.84
N TYR A 54 -22.07 15.75 -28.27
CA TYR A 54 -20.85 16.35 -28.79
C TYR A 54 -19.75 15.31 -28.75
N ASP A 55 -19.12 15.06 -29.90
CA ASP A 55 -17.98 14.15 -30.03
C ASP A 55 -16.81 14.66 -29.17
N PHE A 56 -16.67 14.11 -27.97
CA PHE A 56 -15.69 14.59 -27.00
C PHE A 56 -14.25 14.36 -27.49
N ALA A 57 -14.03 13.34 -28.34
CA ALA A 57 -12.75 13.14 -29.02
C ALA A 57 -12.34 14.34 -29.89
N SER A 58 -13.29 15.04 -30.52
CA SER A 58 -13.01 16.27 -31.28
C SER A 58 -12.57 17.41 -30.37
N VAL A 59 -13.22 17.58 -29.21
CA VAL A 59 -12.85 18.59 -28.20
C VAL A 59 -11.46 18.30 -27.64
N SER A 60 -11.15 17.04 -27.33
CA SER A 60 -9.83 16.63 -26.85
C SER A 60 -8.72 16.95 -27.86
N ARG A 61 -8.95 16.72 -29.16
CA ARG A 61 -8.00 17.10 -30.22
C ARG A 61 -7.81 18.61 -30.34
N GLN A 62 -8.86 19.41 -30.16
CA GLN A 62 -8.77 20.87 -30.15
C GLN A 62 -7.90 21.36 -28.98
N LEU A 63 -8.09 20.80 -27.78
CA LEU A 63 -7.28 21.14 -26.60
C LEU A 63 -5.79 20.82 -26.80
N ILE A 64 -5.48 19.63 -27.33
CA ILE A 64 -4.10 19.25 -27.68
C ILE A 64 -3.51 20.21 -28.73
N SER A 65 -4.31 20.65 -29.70
CA SER A 65 -3.88 21.60 -30.72
C SER A 65 -3.59 22.98 -30.14
N PHE A 66 -4.46 23.49 -29.26
CA PHE A 66 -4.23 24.75 -28.53
C PHE A 66 -2.96 24.69 -27.68
N TYR A 67 -2.78 23.59 -26.95
CA TYR A 67 -1.57 23.37 -26.17
C TYR A 67 -0.32 23.36 -27.05
N THR A 68 -0.36 22.66 -28.19
CA THR A 68 0.74 22.60 -29.16
C THR A 68 1.09 23.99 -29.70
N MET A 69 0.09 24.79 -30.07
CA MET A 69 0.29 26.18 -30.52
C MET A 69 0.87 27.06 -29.43
N SER A 70 0.47 26.88 -28.16
CA SER A 70 1.01 27.65 -27.02
C SER A 70 2.49 27.37 -26.74
N GLN A 71 2.98 26.19 -27.11
CA GLN A 71 4.37 25.77 -26.95
C GLN A 71 5.21 26.02 -28.22
N ASN A 72 4.60 26.45 -29.33
CA ASN A 72 5.28 26.67 -30.59
C ASN A 72 5.98 28.04 -30.60
N PRO A 73 7.32 28.10 -30.74
CA PRO A 73 8.05 29.36 -30.76
C PRO A 73 7.72 30.29 -31.92
N ASN A 74 7.13 29.76 -32.99
CA ASN A 74 6.67 30.56 -34.12
C ASN A 74 5.36 31.32 -33.84
N MET A 75 4.68 31.01 -32.73
CA MET A 75 3.57 31.81 -32.23
C MET A 75 4.13 32.94 -31.37
N ASN A 76 3.68 34.18 -31.60
CA ASN A 76 4.13 35.40 -30.89
C ASN A 76 3.65 35.44 -29.42
N LEU A 77 4.00 34.43 -28.63
CA LEU A 77 3.64 34.29 -27.22
C LEU A 77 4.92 34.17 -26.38
N THR A 78 4.93 34.73 -25.17
CA THR A 78 5.98 34.47 -24.18
C THR A 78 5.95 32.99 -23.81
N LEU A 79 6.94 32.23 -24.28
CA LEU A 79 7.02 30.79 -24.07
C LEU A 79 7.50 30.47 -22.65
N VAL A 80 6.66 29.76 -21.90
CA VAL A 80 7.06 29.03 -20.70
C VAL A 80 6.92 27.55 -21.03
N LEU A 81 7.96 26.78 -20.71
CA LEU A 81 7.92 25.33 -20.88
C LEU A 81 6.87 24.75 -19.93
N LEU A 82 5.78 24.24 -20.48
CA LEU A 82 4.68 23.67 -19.69
C LEU A 82 4.89 22.16 -19.44
N PRO A 83 4.44 21.64 -18.29
CA PRO A 83 4.30 20.21 -18.06
C PRO A 83 3.47 19.51 -19.15
N PRO A 84 3.72 18.21 -19.44
CA PRO A 84 2.93 17.44 -20.40
C PRO A 84 1.43 17.53 -20.13
N LEU A 85 0.63 17.65 -21.19
CA LEU A 85 -0.83 17.68 -21.14
C LEU A 85 -1.40 16.34 -21.58
N TRP A 86 -2.30 15.78 -20.78
CA TRP A 86 -3.08 14.59 -21.10
C TRP A 86 -4.57 14.87 -21.00
N VAL A 87 -5.32 14.44 -22.02
CA VAL A 87 -6.77 14.64 -22.11
C VAL A 87 -7.45 13.28 -22.22
N ARG A 88 -8.36 13.00 -21.27
CA ARG A 88 -9.20 11.81 -21.26
C ARG A 88 -10.17 11.84 -22.44
N CYS A 89 -10.42 10.70 -23.08
CA CYS A 89 -11.33 10.59 -24.21
C CYS A 89 -12.44 9.55 -23.91
N ASP A 90 -13.58 9.66 -24.59
CA ASP A 90 -14.79 8.85 -24.37
C ASP A 90 -14.94 7.64 -25.30
N ARG A 91 -13.94 7.38 -26.17
CA ARG A 91 -13.92 6.28 -27.16
C ARG A 91 -15.00 6.38 -28.26
N SER A 92 -15.58 7.55 -28.46
CA SER A 92 -16.55 7.80 -29.55
C SER A 92 -15.96 7.57 -30.94
N ASP A 93 -14.63 7.71 -31.08
CA ASP A 93 -13.94 7.59 -32.36
C ASP A 93 -13.76 6.14 -32.81
N LEU A 94 -13.63 5.92 -34.12
CA LEU A 94 -13.46 4.59 -34.73
C LEU A 94 -12.25 3.81 -34.17
N LYS A 95 -11.25 4.52 -33.65
CA LYS A 95 -10.04 3.92 -33.06
C LYS A 95 -10.19 3.58 -31.57
N GLN A 96 -11.29 3.96 -30.92
CA GLN A 96 -11.53 3.76 -29.49
C GLN A 96 -10.42 4.38 -28.62
N THR A 97 -10.11 5.65 -28.90
CA THR A 97 -9.13 6.45 -28.18
C THR A 97 -9.61 6.73 -26.76
N ILE A 98 -8.77 6.40 -25.77
CA ILE A 98 -9.02 6.64 -24.33
C ILE A 98 -8.20 7.81 -23.78
N TRP A 99 -7.05 8.12 -24.39
CA TRP A 99 -6.22 9.26 -24.01
C TRP A 99 -5.52 9.89 -25.21
N LEU A 100 -5.36 11.22 -25.15
CA LEU A 100 -4.46 11.98 -26.00
C LEU A 100 -3.46 12.72 -25.12
N GLY A 101 -2.19 12.74 -25.51
CA GLY A 101 -1.12 13.40 -24.75
C GLY A 101 -0.27 14.32 -25.62
N ALA A 102 0.34 15.33 -25.00
CA ALA A 102 1.29 16.24 -25.65
C ALA A 102 2.44 16.62 -24.70
N GLU A 103 3.68 16.31 -25.07
CA GLU A 103 4.89 16.60 -24.30
C GLU A 103 5.84 17.51 -25.11
N PRO A 104 6.16 18.74 -24.64
CA PRO A 104 7.09 19.61 -25.35
C PRO A 104 8.53 19.08 -25.27
N LEU A 105 9.27 19.26 -26.36
CA LEU A 105 10.67 18.86 -26.49
C LEU A 105 11.57 20.09 -26.38
N SER A 106 12.62 20.03 -25.57
CA SER A 106 13.43 21.21 -25.24
C SER A 106 14.94 20.95 -25.19
N THR A 107 15.68 21.44 -26.18
CA THR A 107 17.14 21.41 -26.12
C THR A 107 17.65 22.62 -25.32
N GLY A 108 17.92 22.41 -24.04
CA GLY A 108 18.22 23.51 -23.10
C GLY A 108 16.98 24.36 -22.83
N ASN A 109 17.09 25.69 -22.94
CA ASN A 109 15.95 26.60 -22.74
C ASN A 109 15.09 26.82 -24.00
N LYS A 110 15.36 26.12 -25.11
CA LYS A 110 14.63 26.30 -26.37
C LYS A 110 13.73 25.11 -26.66
N ILE A 111 12.45 25.37 -26.89
CA ILE A 111 11.47 24.37 -27.34
C ILE A 111 11.73 24.09 -28.83
N ILE A 112 11.98 22.84 -29.17
CA ILE A 112 12.35 22.39 -30.53
C ILE A 112 11.24 21.59 -31.22
N GLY A 113 10.21 21.20 -30.49
CA GLY A 113 9.12 20.38 -31.02
C GLY A 113 8.19 19.88 -29.94
N ILE A 114 7.33 18.94 -30.31
CA ILE A 114 6.38 18.30 -29.41
C ILE A 114 6.21 16.81 -29.75
N ASN A 115 6.05 15.98 -28.73
CA ASN A 115 5.61 14.61 -28.86
C ASN A 115 4.09 14.55 -28.63
N LEU A 116 3.37 13.94 -29.57
CA LEU A 116 1.94 13.70 -29.48
C LEU A 116 1.71 12.21 -29.20
N TYR A 117 0.92 11.91 -28.19
CA TYR A 117 0.57 10.56 -27.77
C TYR A 117 -0.90 10.26 -28.09
N THR A 118 -1.16 9.06 -28.56
CA THR A 118 -2.52 8.51 -28.72
C THR A 118 -2.57 7.15 -28.03
N VAL A 119 -3.54 6.97 -27.14
CA VAL A 119 -3.78 5.71 -26.45
C VAL A 119 -5.14 5.19 -26.84
N THR A 120 -5.18 3.98 -27.38
CA THR A 120 -6.41 3.29 -27.77
C THR A 120 -6.61 2.06 -26.90
N CYS A 121 -7.86 1.72 -26.59
CA CYS A 121 -8.18 0.51 -25.84
C CYS A 121 -9.32 -0.27 -26.51
N LYS A 122 -9.03 -1.53 -26.82
CA LYS A 122 -9.99 -2.50 -27.37
C LYS A 122 -10.30 -3.56 -26.32
N VAL A 123 -11.59 -3.84 -26.13
CA VAL A 123 -12.06 -4.93 -25.26
C VAL A 123 -12.29 -6.16 -26.13
N SER A 124 -11.70 -7.30 -25.76
CA SER A 124 -11.84 -8.55 -26.51
C SER A 124 -12.19 -9.71 -25.58
N LYS A 125 -13.08 -10.59 -26.05
CA LYS A 125 -13.41 -11.89 -25.41
C LYS A 125 -12.51 -13.04 -25.90
N LYS A 126 -11.74 -12.85 -26.98
CA LYS A 126 -10.83 -13.87 -27.55
C LYS A 126 -9.36 -13.52 -27.32
N LYS A 127 -8.51 -14.56 -27.23
CA LYS A 127 -7.04 -14.46 -27.21
C LYS A 127 -6.58 -13.61 -28.40
N TYR A 128 -6.08 -12.42 -28.11
CA TYR A 128 -5.63 -11.46 -29.12
C TYR A 128 -4.32 -11.95 -29.74
N SER A 129 -4.28 -12.03 -31.08
CA SER A 129 -3.07 -12.35 -31.84
C SER A 129 -2.48 -11.06 -32.41
N ALA A 130 -1.78 -10.29 -31.59
CA ALA A 130 -0.82 -9.32 -32.13
C ALA A 130 0.43 -10.07 -32.57
N ASP A 131 1.11 -9.56 -33.60
CA ASP A 131 2.46 -10.01 -33.97
C ASP A 131 3.50 -8.94 -33.60
N LEU A 132 4.64 -9.38 -33.05
CA LEU A 132 5.70 -8.47 -32.61
C LEU A 132 6.37 -7.79 -33.80
N GLU A 133 6.51 -8.51 -34.92
CA GLU A 133 7.15 -7.96 -36.12
C GLU A 133 6.26 -6.91 -36.80
N GLU A 134 4.94 -7.10 -36.80
CA GLU A 134 4.00 -6.07 -37.24
C GLU A 134 4.12 -4.78 -36.41
N LEU A 135 4.18 -4.89 -35.07
CA LEU A 135 4.36 -3.74 -34.18
C LEU A 135 5.70 -3.02 -34.41
N LYS A 136 6.78 -3.79 -34.63
CA LYS A 136 8.09 -3.24 -34.98
C LYS A 136 8.02 -2.49 -36.29
N GLU A 137 7.40 -3.08 -37.32
CA GLU A 137 7.30 -2.47 -38.64
C GLU A 137 6.45 -1.20 -38.62
N MET A 138 5.33 -1.20 -37.90
CA MET A 138 4.55 0.02 -37.65
C MET A 138 5.39 1.13 -37.01
N HIS A 139 6.23 0.80 -36.03
CA HIS A 139 7.13 1.78 -35.40
C HIS A 139 8.21 2.27 -36.38
N ARG A 140 8.80 1.39 -37.18
CA ARG A 140 9.79 1.77 -38.22
C ARG A 140 9.18 2.70 -39.24
N MET A 141 8.00 2.37 -39.75
CA MET A 141 7.29 3.16 -40.75
C MET A 141 6.90 4.54 -40.20
N ARG A 142 6.51 4.62 -38.92
CA ARG A 142 6.13 5.90 -38.29
C ARG A 142 7.30 6.83 -38.02
N HIS A 143 8.43 6.29 -37.59
CA HIS A 143 9.57 7.10 -37.12
C HIS A 143 10.79 7.05 -38.04
N HIS A 144 10.71 6.34 -39.17
CA HIS A 144 11.79 6.13 -40.11
C HIS A 144 13.11 5.67 -39.46
N SER A 145 13.01 4.83 -38.42
CA SER A 145 14.16 4.33 -37.66
C SER A 145 14.46 2.87 -37.98
N SER A 146 15.74 2.55 -38.19
CA SER A 146 16.24 1.18 -38.34
C SER A 146 16.63 0.54 -37.01
N ASN A 147 17.08 1.35 -36.04
CA ASN A 147 17.55 0.87 -34.74
C ASN A 147 16.41 0.89 -33.72
N LEU A 148 15.98 -0.31 -33.33
CA LEU A 148 14.91 -0.51 -32.35
C LEU A 148 15.46 -1.13 -31.08
N THR A 149 14.92 -0.68 -29.95
CA THR A 149 15.08 -1.33 -28.65
C THR A 149 13.72 -1.85 -28.20
N VAL A 150 13.69 -3.07 -27.69
CA VAL A 150 12.45 -3.72 -27.25
C VAL A 150 12.58 -4.14 -25.80
N LYS A 151 11.65 -3.66 -24.97
CA LYS A 151 11.56 -3.97 -23.54
C LYS A 151 10.24 -4.68 -23.25
N GLY A 152 10.29 -5.67 -22.37
CA GLY A 152 9.13 -6.39 -21.88
C GLY A 152 8.86 -6.01 -20.43
N PHE A 153 7.58 -5.96 -20.10
CA PHE A 153 7.08 -5.82 -18.74
C PHE A 153 5.95 -6.83 -18.52
N ALA A 154 5.92 -7.46 -17.34
CA ALA A 154 4.81 -8.32 -16.95
C ALA A 154 4.54 -8.23 -15.45
N ARG A 155 3.27 -8.10 -15.09
CA ARG A 155 2.78 -8.14 -13.71
C ARG A 155 2.02 -9.43 -13.48
N TYR A 156 2.40 -10.14 -12.43
CA TYR A 156 1.72 -11.34 -11.96
C TYR A 156 1.11 -11.07 -10.58
N GLU A 157 -0.12 -11.50 -10.38
CA GLU A 157 -0.80 -11.43 -9.10
C GLU A 157 -0.56 -12.72 -8.31
N PHE A 158 -0.24 -12.57 -7.03
CA PHE A 158 -0.08 -13.70 -6.13
C PHE A 158 -1.44 -14.18 -5.66
N LEU A 159 -1.97 -15.23 -6.30
CA LEU A 159 -3.20 -15.89 -5.87
C LEU A 159 -2.84 -17.09 -5.00
N ASP A 160 -2.85 -16.93 -3.68
CA ASP A 160 -2.84 -18.08 -2.79
C ASP A 160 -4.27 -18.63 -2.68
N ALA A 161 -4.62 -19.53 -3.59
CA ALA A 161 -5.78 -20.39 -3.44
C ALA A 161 -5.35 -21.73 -2.81
N THR A 162 -4.65 -21.70 -1.69
CA THR A 162 -4.68 -22.84 -0.77
C THR A 162 -5.82 -22.62 0.22
N PRO A 163 -6.90 -23.43 0.19
CA PRO A 163 -7.80 -23.49 1.32
C PRO A 163 -6.93 -23.95 2.49
N LEU A 164 -6.86 -23.14 3.55
CA LEU A 164 -6.14 -23.51 4.77
C LEU A 164 -6.95 -24.62 5.49
N ASP A 165 -7.07 -25.80 4.87
CA ASP A 165 -7.52 -27.04 5.48
C ASP A 165 -6.42 -27.57 6.40
N SER A 166 -6.17 -26.82 7.46
CA SER A 166 -5.52 -27.25 8.70
C SER A 166 -5.21 -26.00 9.49
N LEU A 167 -6.20 -25.52 10.24
CA LEU A 167 -6.07 -25.14 11.64
C LEU A 167 -7.44 -24.63 12.09
N ALA A 168 -8.22 -25.55 12.66
CA ALA A 168 -9.44 -25.25 13.38
C ALA A 168 -9.20 -24.17 14.44
N LEU A 169 -9.83 -23.01 14.29
CA LEU A 169 -10.88 -22.50 15.20
C LEU A 169 -11.35 -21.16 14.65
N GLU A 170 -12.68 -21.05 14.51
CA GLU A 170 -13.48 -19.93 14.04
C GLU A 170 -12.88 -18.54 14.30
N ASP A 171 -12.33 -17.94 13.25
CA ASP A 171 -12.43 -16.50 12.99
C ASP A 171 -12.75 -16.36 11.50
N THR A 172 -13.92 -15.79 11.23
CA THR A 172 -14.50 -15.36 9.95
C THR A 172 -13.58 -15.51 8.74
N LEU A 173 -13.94 -16.43 7.83
CA LEU A 173 -13.36 -16.66 6.52
C LEU A 173 -13.49 -15.42 5.61
N ILE A 174 -12.75 -14.35 5.92
CA ILE A 174 -12.40 -13.33 4.95
C ILE A 174 -11.13 -13.87 4.31
N SER A 175 -11.26 -14.41 3.10
CA SER A 175 -10.13 -14.66 2.21
C SER A 175 -9.24 -13.43 2.27
N LEU A 176 -8.04 -13.54 2.86
CA LEU A 176 -7.13 -12.42 2.97
C LEU A 176 -6.70 -12.10 1.53
N GLU A 177 -7.33 -11.10 0.89
CA GLU A 177 -6.90 -10.61 -0.42
C GLU A 177 -5.50 -10.01 -0.24
N ARG A 178 -4.48 -10.86 -0.35
CA ARG A 178 -3.08 -10.48 -0.26
C ARG A 178 -2.72 -9.90 -1.62
N ASN A 179 -3.01 -8.62 -1.84
CA ASN A 179 -2.73 -7.83 -3.05
C ASN A 179 -1.22 -7.64 -3.30
N ILE A 180 -0.50 -8.75 -3.48
CA ILE A 180 0.93 -8.81 -3.76
C ILE A 180 1.11 -9.13 -5.22
N TYR A 181 1.88 -8.29 -5.88
CA TYR A 181 2.21 -8.40 -7.29
C TYR A 181 3.71 -8.59 -7.47
N VAL A 182 4.08 -9.25 -8.56
CA VAL A 182 5.48 -9.32 -9.01
C VAL A 182 5.57 -8.66 -10.37
N ASP A 183 6.35 -7.59 -10.43
CA ASP A 183 6.65 -6.85 -11.65
C ASP A 183 7.97 -7.32 -12.23
N PHE A 184 7.94 -7.83 -13.45
CA PHE A 184 9.11 -8.21 -14.21
C PHE A 184 9.39 -7.18 -15.29
N ALA A 185 10.65 -6.78 -15.43
CA ALA A 185 11.14 -5.98 -16.54
C ALA A 185 12.37 -6.65 -17.17
N TRP A 186 12.39 -6.77 -18.49
CA TRP A 186 13.52 -7.35 -19.22
C TRP A 186 13.73 -6.70 -20.58
N ASN A 187 14.95 -6.81 -21.09
CA ASN A 187 15.30 -6.37 -22.43
C ASN A 187 15.22 -7.56 -23.40
N THR A 188 15.20 -7.30 -24.71
CA THR A 188 15.29 -8.33 -25.76
C THR A 188 14.09 -9.28 -25.82
N VAL A 189 12.89 -8.71 -25.96
CA VAL A 189 11.66 -9.48 -26.25
C VAL A 189 11.71 -10.04 -27.68
N THR A 190 11.53 -11.35 -27.82
CA THR A 190 11.48 -12.05 -29.12
C THR A 190 10.07 -12.44 -29.53
N LYS A 191 9.16 -12.67 -28.57
CA LYS A 191 7.78 -13.04 -28.84
C LYS A 191 6.82 -12.32 -27.89
N LEU A 192 5.64 -11.95 -28.42
CA LEU A 192 4.54 -11.45 -27.59
C LEU A 192 4.07 -12.51 -26.60
N LEU A 193 3.76 -12.07 -25.38
CA LEU A 193 3.37 -12.95 -24.27
C LEU A 193 4.45 -13.99 -23.89
N GLN A 194 5.72 -13.74 -24.23
CA GLN A 194 6.80 -14.56 -23.71
C GLN A 194 6.89 -14.42 -22.18
N THR A 195 7.23 -15.51 -21.52
CA THR A 195 7.51 -15.53 -20.09
C THR A 195 8.83 -14.79 -19.78
N PRO A 196 8.92 -14.02 -18.69
CA PRO A 196 10.16 -13.38 -18.26
C PRO A 196 11.29 -14.41 -18.07
N SER A 197 12.50 -14.07 -18.52
CA SER A 197 13.68 -14.91 -18.28
C SER A 197 14.09 -14.89 -16.81
N LEU A 198 14.88 -15.87 -16.36
CA LEU A 198 15.42 -15.91 -14.99
C LEU A 198 16.43 -14.78 -14.70
N THR A 199 16.89 -14.07 -15.73
CA THR A 199 17.77 -12.90 -15.64
C THR A 199 17.00 -11.57 -15.61
N SER A 200 15.67 -11.61 -15.66
CA SER A 200 14.82 -10.41 -15.62
C SER A 200 14.95 -9.72 -14.27
N ALA A 201 14.83 -8.39 -14.27
CA ALA A 201 14.66 -7.63 -13.04
C ALA A 201 13.24 -7.91 -12.52
N ALA A 202 13.13 -8.38 -11.28
CA ALA A 202 11.84 -8.62 -10.64
C ALA A 202 11.70 -7.73 -9.40
N THR A 203 10.54 -7.12 -9.25
CA THR A 203 10.20 -6.26 -8.10
C THR A 203 8.90 -6.74 -7.50
N LEU A 204 8.93 -7.05 -6.21
CA LEU A 204 7.72 -7.29 -5.45
C LEU A 204 7.05 -5.97 -5.12
N VAL A 205 5.75 -5.91 -5.40
CA VAL A 205 4.92 -4.74 -5.25
C VAL A 205 3.74 -5.14 -4.37
N ARG A 206 3.66 -4.59 -3.16
CA ARG A 206 2.48 -4.77 -2.30
C ARG A 206 1.56 -3.57 -2.48
N THR A 207 0.34 -3.83 -2.92
CA THR A 207 -0.76 -2.86 -2.93
C THR A 207 -1.68 -3.24 -1.76
N PRO A 208 -2.30 -2.30 -1.01
CA PRO A 208 -3.24 -2.72 0.02
C PRO A 208 -4.52 -3.33 -0.57
N PRO A 209 -5.16 -4.29 0.11
CA PRO A 209 -6.58 -4.53 -0.08
C PRO A 209 -7.40 -3.37 0.53
N PRO A 210 -8.57 -3.04 -0.05
CA PRO A 210 -9.47 -2.05 0.52
C PRO A 210 -9.96 -2.52 1.89
N GLY A 211 -9.46 -1.86 2.96
CA GLY A 211 -9.89 -2.12 4.33
C GLY A 211 -9.14 -3.24 5.06
N CYS A 212 -7.82 -3.36 4.86
CA CYS A 212 -7.04 -4.41 5.50
C CYS A 212 -7.10 -4.38 7.04
N CYS A 213 -7.16 -5.57 7.61
CA CYS A 213 -7.39 -5.82 9.01
C CYS A 213 -6.14 -5.53 9.84
N CYS A 214 -6.06 -4.36 10.48
CA CYS A 214 -5.16 -4.25 11.63
C CYS A 214 -5.50 -5.40 12.60
N SER A 215 -4.49 -6.07 13.15
CA SER A 215 -4.77 -7.11 14.16
C SER A 215 -5.68 -6.55 15.26
N THR A 216 -6.54 -7.40 15.82
CA THR A 216 -7.47 -7.06 16.92
C THR A 216 -6.75 -6.34 18.08
N ARG A 217 -5.43 -6.58 18.22
CA ARG A 217 -4.57 -5.98 19.23
C ARG A 217 -4.25 -4.50 19.00
N VAL A 218 -4.12 -4.08 17.74
CA VAL A 218 -3.82 -2.68 17.38
C VAL A 218 -5.08 -1.86 17.14
N LYS A 219 -6.17 -2.50 16.69
CA LYS A 219 -7.50 -1.85 16.55
C LYS A 219 -8.01 -1.26 17.86
N LEU A 220 -7.74 -1.90 19.00
CA LEU A 220 -8.19 -1.38 20.28
C LEU A 220 -7.33 -0.22 20.81
N LEU A 221 -6.07 -0.10 20.36
CA LEU A 221 -5.23 1.09 20.59
C LEU A 221 -5.71 2.28 19.74
N GLN A 222 -6.26 2.03 18.55
CA GLN A 222 -6.87 3.07 17.70
C GLN A 222 -8.10 3.70 18.36
N ASN A 223 -8.81 2.95 19.19
CA ASN A 223 -10.07 3.35 19.81
C ASN A 223 -9.92 4.11 21.14
N GLN A 224 -8.83 4.85 21.36
CA GLN A 224 -8.68 5.67 22.56
C GLN A 224 -9.85 6.66 22.71
N GLY A 225 -10.32 7.32 21.65
CA GLY A 225 -11.50 8.20 21.71
C GLY A 225 -12.79 7.49 22.15
N HIS A 226 -12.93 6.20 21.86
CA HIS A 226 -14.10 5.39 22.20
C HIS A 226 -14.01 4.78 23.61
N LEU A 227 -12.81 4.39 24.07
CA LEU A 227 -12.56 4.00 25.46
C LEU A 227 -12.80 5.16 26.44
N MET A 228 -12.52 6.40 26.00
CA MET A 228 -12.73 7.61 26.80
C MET A 228 -14.19 8.04 26.90
N THR A 229 -15.06 7.62 25.97
CA THR A 229 -16.48 8.03 25.88
C THR A 229 -17.46 6.97 26.38
N GLY A 230 -16.98 5.79 26.81
CA GLY A 230 -17.82 4.70 27.34
C GLY A 230 -18.61 3.93 26.27
N LEU A 231 -18.38 4.23 24.99
CA LEU A 231 -19.02 3.64 23.81
C LEU A 231 -18.18 2.49 23.21
N THR A 232 -17.49 1.71 24.06
CA THR A 232 -16.59 0.64 23.62
C THR A 232 -17.26 -0.72 23.57
N ASP A 233 -17.13 -1.39 22.42
CA ASP A 233 -17.19 -2.85 22.34
C ASP A 233 -15.89 -3.42 22.94
N TRP A 234 -15.94 -3.81 24.21
CA TRP A 234 -14.86 -4.58 24.84
C TRP A 234 -14.62 -5.88 24.07
N PRO A 235 -13.40 -6.44 24.08
CA PRO A 235 -13.12 -7.70 23.41
C PRO A 235 -14.12 -8.78 23.88
N LYS A 236 -14.77 -9.47 22.94
CA LYS A 236 -15.68 -10.56 23.30
C LYS A 236 -14.91 -11.60 24.12
N PRO A 237 -15.48 -12.11 25.23
CA PRO A 237 -14.78 -13.03 26.10
C PRO A 237 -14.46 -14.33 25.34
N VAL A 238 -13.20 -14.50 24.98
CA VAL A 238 -12.68 -15.80 24.55
C VAL A 238 -12.63 -16.65 25.82
N GLY A 239 -13.34 -17.79 25.85
CA GLY A 239 -13.52 -18.63 27.05
C GLY A 239 -12.27 -18.76 27.93
N GLY A 240 -12.45 -18.78 29.25
CA GLY A 240 -11.38 -18.95 30.24
C GLY A 240 -11.63 -18.18 31.55
N LYS A 241 -10.63 -18.18 32.45
CA LYS A 241 -10.70 -17.50 33.75
C LYS A 241 -10.80 -15.98 33.59
N PRO A 242 -11.56 -15.27 34.45
CA PRO A 242 -11.71 -13.81 34.39
C PRO A 242 -10.39 -13.09 34.69
N ALA A 243 -10.26 -11.83 34.27
CA ALA A 243 -9.00 -11.09 34.40
C ALA A 243 -8.61 -10.92 35.87
N VAL A 244 -9.59 -10.69 36.74
CA VAL A 244 -9.39 -10.52 38.19
C VAL A 244 -8.72 -11.74 38.82
N GLU A 245 -9.19 -12.95 38.51
CA GLU A 245 -8.57 -14.19 39.02
C GLU A 245 -7.13 -14.37 38.49
N LEU A 246 -6.86 -13.95 37.26
CA LEU A 246 -5.53 -14.05 36.68
C LEU A 246 -4.56 -13.06 37.32
N VAL A 247 -5.03 -11.85 37.65
CA VAL A 247 -4.26 -10.83 38.38
C VAL A 247 -3.99 -11.28 39.80
N GLN A 248 -5.00 -11.81 40.50
CA GLN A 248 -4.83 -12.33 41.85
C GLN A 248 -3.76 -13.44 41.89
N LYS A 249 -3.82 -14.41 40.96
CA LYS A 249 -2.80 -15.45 40.85
C LYS A 249 -1.42 -14.91 40.51
N LEU A 250 -1.35 -13.83 39.73
CA LEU A 250 -0.09 -13.17 39.42
C LEU A 250 0.53 -12.52 40.67
N LEU A 251 -0.30 -12.00 41.59
CA LEU A 251 0.15 -11.40 42.85
C LEU A 251 0.55 -12.45 43.90
N GLU A 252 -0.07 -13.63 43.88
CA GLU A 252 0.24 -14.74 44.80
C GLU A 252 1.50 -15.54 44.40
N GLY A 253 1.94 -15.44 43.14
CA GLY A 253 3.12 -16.16 42.65
C GLY A 253 4.45 -15.49 43.03
N ASN A 254 5.37 -16.25 43.62
CA ASN A 254 6.75 -15.79 43.86
C ASN A 254 7.50 -15.58 42.53
N PHE A 255 7.85 -14.33 42.22
CA PHE A 255 8.61 -13.95 41.03
C PHE A 255 10.09 -14.35 41.16
N ILE A 256 10.44 -15.52 40.64
CA ILE A 256 11.83 -15.89 40.37
C ILE A 256 12.03 -15.88 38.86
N SER A 257 12.99 -15.08 38.38
CA SER A 257 13.35 -14.87 36.98
C SER A 257 13.44 -16.19 36.18
N PRO A 258 12.90 -16.27 34.94
CA PRO A 258 13.22 -17.36 34.04
C PRO A 258 14.67 -17.23 33.54
N GLN A 259 15.43 -18.33 33.56
CA GLN A 259 16.69 -18.46 32.84
C GLN A 259 16.42 -18.51 31.33
N SER A 260 17.18 -17.72 30.56
CA SER A 260 17.07 -17.59 29.11
C SER A 260 17.91 -18.63 28.38
N THR A 261 17.27 -19.56 27.65
CA THR A 261 17.89 -20.30 26.54
C THR A 261 16.85 -20.70 25.49
N ALA A 262 16.73 -19.91 24.41
CA ALA A 262 16.17 -20.40 23.14
C ALA A 262 16.65 -19.51 21.98
N ALA A 263 17.39 -20.12 21.05
CA ALA A 263 17.86 -19.47 19.83
C ALA A 263 16.68 -19.04 18.94
N ALA A 264 16.79 -17.84 18.37
CA ALA A 264 15.79 -17.24 17.51
C ALA A 264 15.75 -17.91 16.13
N LEU A 265 14.61 -18.52 15.78
CA LEU A 265 14.23 -18.86 14.41
C LEU A 265 13.01 -18.02 14.01
N PRO A 266 12.91 -17.52 12.77
CA PRO A 266 11.77 -16.72 12.33
C PRO A 266 10.52 -17.59 12.29
N GLY A 267 9.49 -17.23 13.06
CA GLY A 267 8.17 -17.84 13.00
C GLY A 267 7.11 -16.76 12.79
N SER A 268 5.92 -17.17 12.33
CA SER A 268 4.75 -16.31 12.07
C SER A 268 4.41 -15.37 13.24
N MET A 269 3.75 -14.23 12.96
CA MET A 269 3.21 -13.26 13.94
C MET A 269 2.62 -13.87 15.22
N LYS A 270 1.91 -15.01 15.14
CA LYS A 270 1.31 -15.68 16.32
C LYS A 270 2.35 -16.24 17.30
N THR A 271 3.54 -16.60 16.81
CA THR A 271 4.61 -17.22 17.62
C THR A 271 5.60 -16.20 18.20
N LEU A 272 5.74 -15.02 17.59
CA LEU A 272 6.73 -14.01 17.97
C LEU A 272 6.44 -13.33 19.32
N PHE A 273 5.20 -12.86 19.51
CA PHE A 273 4.81 -12.16 20.74
C PHE A 273 4.61 -13.08 21.95
N SER A 274 4.60 -14.40 21.71
CA SER A 274 4.46 -15.45 22.74
C SER A 274 5.82 -16.04 23.16
N ARG A 275 6.92 -15.64 22.50
CA ARG A 275 8.27 -16.22 22.69
C ARG A 275 9.21 -15.39 23.55
N ARG A 276 8.90 -14.10 23.81
CA ARG A 276 9.76 -13.27 24.66
C ARG A 276 9.65 -13.75 26.11
N GLY A 277 10.71 -14.39 26.62
CA GLY A 277 10.74 -15.03 27.94
C GLY A 277 11.08 -14.09 29.10
N ASP A 278 11.64 -12.91 28.82
CA ASP A 278 12.08 -11.91 29.80
C ASP A 278 11.01 -10.84 30.10
N LEU A 279 9.75 -11.27 30.25
CA LEU A 279 8.66 -10.36 30.62
C LEU A 279 8.81 -9.89 32.07
N ASP A 280 8.72 -8.58 32.29
CA ASP A 280 8.62 -8.04 33.64
C ASP A 280 7.21 -8.17 34.22
N PHE A 281 7.03 -7.79 35.49
CA PHE A 281 5.74 -7.86 36.16
C PHE A 281 4.62 -7.13 35.41
N VAL A 282 4.93 -5.93 34.93
CA VAL A 282 3.95 -5.02 34.32
C VAL A 282 3.52 -5.54 32.93
N GLU A 283 4.43 -6.20 32.23
CA GLU A 283 4.17 -6.84 30.94
C GLU A 283 3.37 -8.14 31.10
N LEU A 284 3.67 -8.92 32.13
CA LEU A 284 2.85 -10.08 32.50
C LEU A 284 1.43 -9.65 32.87
N LEU A 285 1.30 -8.58 33.67
CA LEU A 285 0.01 -8.01 34.05
C LEU A 285 -0.81 -7.62 32.80
N TRP A 286 -0.20 -6.89 31.86
CA TRP A 286 -0.84 -6.56 30.58
C TRP A 286 -1.30 -7.82 29.83
N CYS A 287 -0.46 -8.85 29.70
CA CYS A 287 -0.81 -10.09 29.03
C CYS A 287 -1.99 -10.83 29.69
N LYS A 288 -2.13 -10.74 31.02
CA LYS A 288 -3.26 -11.34 31.75
C LYS A 288 -4.56 -10.53 31.61
N MET A 289 -4.46 -9.22 31.44
CA MET A 289 -5.62 -8.32 31.38
C MET A 289 -6.16 -8.11 29.95
N TRP A 290 -5.27 -7.90 28.97
CA TRP A 290 -5.60 -7.41 27.61
C TRP A 290 -6.72 -8.17 26.88
N GLY A 291 -6.74 -9.50 26.97
CA GLY A 291 -7.72 -10.35 26.29
C GLY A 291 -8.84 -10.87 27.17
N LYS A 292 -8.91 -10.41 28.43
CA LYS A 292 -9.80 -10.98 29.46
C LYS A 292 -10.64 -9.93 30.18
N VAL A 293 -10.21 -8.67 30.20
CA VAL A 293 -11.02 -7.57 30.74
C VAL A 293 -12.18 -7.29 29.79
N THR A 294 -13.39 -7.37 30.34
CA THR A 294 -14.65 -7.19 29.60
C THR A 294 -15.43 -5.93 29.99
N SER A 295 -14.97 -5.21 31.01
CA SER A 295 -15.60 -3.97 31.45
C SER A 295 -14.63 -3.02 32.16
N TYR A 296 -14.99 -1.74 32.24
CA TYR A 296 -14.25 -0.74 33.01
C TYR A 296 -14.21 -1.08 34.51
N ALA A 297 -15.29 -1.63 35.06
CA ALA A 297 -15.35 -2.03 36.47
C ALA A 297 -14.33 -3.14 36.78
N GLU A 298 -14.22 -4.13 35.89
CA GLU A 298 -13.23 -5.20 36.00
C GLU A 298 -11.79 -4.64 35.94
N LEU A 299 -11.55 -3.66 35.06
CA LEU A 299 -10.26 -2.98 34.96
C LEU A 299 -9.87 -2.25 36.25
N VAL A 300 -10.82 -1.52 36.85
CA VAL A 300 -10.63 -0.83 38.13
C VAL A 300 -10.35 -1.83 39.25
N GLU A 301 -11.07 -2.94 39.29
CA GLU A 301 -10.85 -4.00 40.30
C GLU A 301 -9.46 -4.61 40.19
N CYS A 302 -9.02 -4.97 38.98
CA CYS A 302 -7.67 -5.47 38.73
C CYS A 302 -6.59 -4.50 39.24
N PHE A 303 -6.67 -3.22 38.86
CA PHE A 303 -5.69 -2.24 39.34
C PHE A 303 -5.80 -1.96 40.83
N SER A 304 -7.01 -2.04 41.42
CA SER A 304 -7.19 -1.87 42.87
C SER A 304 -6.45 -2.95 43.65
N GLN A 305 -6.45 -4.20 43.18
CA GLN A 305 -5.69 -5.28 43.79
C GLN A 305 -4.18 -5.07 43.69
N VAL A 306 -3.69 -4.63 42.52
CA VAL A 306 -2.28 -4.29 42.33
C VAL A 306 -1.86 -3.13 43.24
N MET A 307 -2.64 -2.06 43.30
CA MET A 307 -2.35 -0.91 44.16
C MET A 307 -2.33 -1.27 45.64
N LYS A 308 -3.26 -2.12 46.10
CA LYS A 308 -3.24 -2.67 47.47
C LYS A 308 -1.95 -3.45 47.72
N ALA A 309 -1.54 -4.32 46.80
CA ALA A 309 -0.32 -5.11 46.97
C ALA A 309 0.95 -4.24 46.99
N ILE A 310 0.98 -3.13 46.24
CA ILE A 310 2.07 -2.14 46.27
C ILE A 310 2.10 -1.42 47.64
N GLN A 311 0.94 -0.98 48.14
CA GLN A 311 0.83 -0.25 49.42
C GLN A 311 1.20 -1.09 50.63
N HIS A 312 0.86 -2.39 50.63
CA HIS A 312 1.23 -3.30 51.72
C HIS A 312 2.69 -3.79 51.63
N GLY A 313 3.48 -3.34 50.64
CA GLY A 313 4.86 -3.76 50.44
C GLY A 313 5.02 -5.22 50.02
N ALA A 314 3.93 -5.88 49.59
CA ALA A 314 3.94 -7.28 49.17
C ALA A 314 4.54 -7.49 47.77
N LEU A 315 4.66 -6.42 46.99
CA LEU A 315 5.21 -6.42 45.63
C LEU A 315 6.70 -6.01 45.62
N GLN A 316 7.61 -6.99 45.62
CA GLN A 316 9.03 -6.80 45.31
C GLN A 316 9.37 -7.36 43.92
N THR A 317 8.80 -6.77 42.88
CA THR A 317 8.86 -7.33 41.53
C THR A 317 9.71 -6.52 40.56
N TRP A 318 10.62 -7.19 39.88
CA TRP A 318 11.45 -6.55 38.88
C TRP A 318 10.62 -5.89 37.75
N VAL A 319 11.04 -4.69 37.36
CA VAL A 319 10.50 -3.88 36.26
C VAL A 319 11.65 -3.43 35.39
N HIS A 320 11.49 -3.51 34.07
CA HIS A 320 12.52 -3.12 33.11
C HIS A 320 12.99 -1.67 33.29
N GLN A 321 14.29 -1.44 33.05
CA GLN A 321 14.83 -0.09 33.01
C GLN A 321 14.28 0.67 31.78
N GLY A 322 14.00 1.97 31.96
CA GLY A 322 13.43 2.81 30.89
C GLY A 322 11.90 2.80 30.76
N SER A 323 11.14 1.95 31.49
CA SER A 323 9.67 2.06 31.53
C SER A 323 9.24 3.42 32.07
N SER A 324 8.36 4.09 31.33
CA SER A 324 7.85 5.44 31.67
C SER A 324 6.41 5.44 32.20
N SER A 325 5.75 4.27 32.16
CA SER A 325 4.38 4.10 32.65
C SER A 325 4.22 4.48 34.12
N LEU A 326 3.01 4.96 34.45
CA LEU A 326 2.63 5.33 35.81
C LEU A 326 2.81 4.15 36.77
N LEU A 327 2.38 2.95 36.38
CA LEU A 327 2.50 1.75 37.21
C LEU A 327 3.96 1.37 37.49
N SER A 328 4.83 1.47 36.47
CA SER A 328 6.27 1.24 36.68
C SER A 328 6.90 2.25 37.64
N LYS A 329 6.47 3.51 37.61
CA LYS A 329 6.95 4.55 38.55
C LYS A 329 6.49 4.25 39.99
N LEU A 330 5.23 3.85 40.18
CA LEU A 330 4.68 3.50 41.49
C LEU A 330 5.38 2.28 42.12
N ILE A 331 5.69 1.24 41.32
CA ILE A 331 6.44 0.07 41.81
C ILE A 331 7.88 0.46 42.21
N LYS A 332 8.52 1.35 41.45
CA LYS A 332 9.87 1.85 41.80
C LYS A 332 9.83 2.68 43.08
N GLN A 333 8.81 3.52 43.23
CA GLN A 333 8.57 4.34 44.43
C GLN A 333 8.32 3.47 45.68
N SER A 334 7.61 2.34 45.57
CA SER A 334 7.38 1.46 46.72
C SER A 334 8.65 0.87 47.31
N TYR A 335 9.73 0.73 46.54
CA TYR A 335 11.03 0.31 47.07
C TYR A 335 11.66 1.30 48.04
N TYR A 336 11.27 2.57 47.96
CA TYR A 336 11.74 3.63 48.85
C TYR A 336 10.72 3.99 49.93
N GLY A 337 9.64 3.22 50.07
CA GLY A 337 8.66 3.37 51.15
C GLY A 337 7.68 4.55 51.02
N SER A 338 7.66 5.26 49.89
CA SER A 338 6.76 6.38 49.63
C SER A 338 5.99 6.14 48.34
N VAL A 339 4.74 5.69 48.43
CA VAL A 339 3.88 5.42 47.28
C VAL A 339 2.82 6.51 47.17
N ASP A 340 2.81 7.21 46.04
CA ASP A 340 1.76 8.20 45.75
C ASP A 340 0.40 7.51 45.63
N THR A 341 -0.64 8.12 46.21
CA THR A 341 -2.00 7.62 46.09
C THR A 341 -2.60 8.06 44.76
N VAL A 342 -2.76 7.11 43.83
CA VAL A 342 -3.35 7.38 42.52
C VAL A 342 -4.85 7.06 42.55
N PRO A 343 -5.75 8.03 42.27
CA PRO A 343 -7.17 7.76 42.18
C PRO A 343 -7.50 6.96 40.91
N LEU A 344 -8.03 5.75 41.09
CA LEU A 344 -8.53 4.89 40.00
C LEU A 344 -9.93 5.32 39.55
N ARG A 345 -10.06 6.57 39.09
CA ARG A 345 -11.31 7.16 38.59
C ARG A 345 -11.10 7.80 37.22
N GLY A 346 -12.18 7.95 36.45
CA GLY A 346 -12.12 8.58 35.13
C GLY A 346 -11.22 7.81 34.17
N VAL A 347 -10.34 8.51 33.47
CA VAL A 347 -9.52 7.93 32.40
C VAL A 347 -8.27 7.20 32.89
N THR A 348 -7.91 7.37 34.17
CA THR A 348 -6.65 6.87 34.74
C THR A 348 -6.44 5.36 34.56
N PRO A 349 -7.41 4.46 34.87
CA PRO A 349 -7.20 3.02 34.70
C PRO A 349 -6.97 2.62 33.25
N VAL A 350 -7.68 3.27 32.31
CA VAL A 350 -7.51 3.05 30.88
C VAL A 350 -6.13 3.52 30.41
N GLN A 351 -5.70 4.70 30.85
CA GLN A 351 -4.38 5.23 30.55
C GLN A 351 -3.27 4.31 31.09
N MET A 352 -3.39 3.85 32.33
CA MET A 352 -2.44 2.91 32.93
C MET A 352 -2.34 1.62 32.10
N LEU A 353 -3.47 1.05 31.69
CA LEU A 353 -3.50 -0.12 30.81
C LEU A 353 -2.75 0.18 29.51
N LEU A 354 -3.09 1.26 28.82
CA LEU A 354 -2.48 1.63 27.54
C LEU A 354 -0.96 1.86 27.64
N GLU A 355 -0.49 2.57 28.65
CA GLU A 355 0.94 2.83 28.87
C GLU A 355 1.73 1.52 29.00
N ILE A 356 1.23 0.57 29.80
CA ILE A 356 1.91 -0.72 30.00
C ILE A 356 1.88 -1.58 28.73
N GLY A 357 0.80 -1.48 27.95
CA GLY A 357 0.70 -2.14 26.65
C GLY A 357 1.69 -1.59 25.63
N VAL A 358 1.79 -0.26 25.53
CA VAL A 358 2.73 0.43 24.63
C VAL A 358 4.17 0.06 24.96
N ASP A 359 4.56 0.11 26.25
CA ASP A 359 5.91 -0.30 26.69
C ASP A 359 6.20 -1.76 26.30
N LYS A 360 5.25 -2.67 26.54
CA LYS A 360 5.36 -4.09 26.18
C LYS A 360 5.57 -4.29 24.68
N MET A 361 4.71 -3.68 23.86
CA MET A 361 4.73 -3.81 22.40
C MET A 361 6.00 -3.22 21.80
N LYS A 362 6.40 -2.02 22.23
CA LYS A 362 7.66 -1.39 21.81
C LYS A 362 8.83 -2.36 21.99
N ARG A 363 8.93 -3.01 23.15
CA ARG A 363 9.98 -4.01 23.41
C ARG A 363 9.87 -5.25 22.52
N ASP A 364 8.67 -5.75 22.25
CA ASP A 364 8.54 -6.90 21.35
C ASP A 364 8.98 -6.59 19.93
N TYR A 365 8.54 -5.46 19.39
CA TYR A 365 8.97 -4.99 18.08
C TYR A 365 10.46 -4.65 18.08
N ALA A 366 10.99 -4.11 19.19
CA ALA A 366 12.42 -3.89 19.38
C ALA A 366 13.20 -5.19 19.22
N THR A 367 12.76 -6.25 19.91
CA THR A 367 13.36 -7.57 19.82
C THR A 367 13.25 -8.12 18.39
N TYR A 368 12.09 -8.02 17.74
CA TYR A 368 11.94 -8.57 16.39
C TYR A 368 12.79 -7.86 15.33
N PHE A 369 12.69 -6.53 15.23
CA PHE A 369 13.31 -5.77 14.15
C PHE A 369 14.75 -5.36 14.43
N PHE A 370 15.15 -5.24 15.70
CA PHE A 370 16.41 -4.61 16.10
C PHE A 370 17.36 -5.56 16.86
N LEU A 371 17.17 -6.89 16.74
CA LEU A 371 18.14 -7.91 17.21
C LEU A 371 19.40 -8.02 16.32
N GLY A 372 19.42 -7.38 15.14
CA GLY A 372 20.60 -7.23 14.26
C GLY A 372 21.13 -5.78 14.26
N PRO A 373 21.96 -5.35 13.28
CA PRO A 373 22.44 -3.97 13.19
C PRO A 373 21.62 -3.10 12.21
N PRO A 374 20.44 -2.57 12.59
CA PRO A 374 19.94 -1.34 11.99
C PRO A 374 20.63 -0.12 12.61
N PRO A 375 20.69 1.02 11.89
CA PRO A 375 21.29 2.24 12.43
C PRO A 375 20.57 2.68 13.72
N SER A 376 21.33 2.93 14.77
CA SER A 376 20.87 3.29 16.13
C SER A 376 19.79 4.38 16.14
N LEU A 377 19.93 5.38 15.26
CA LEU A 377 19.01 6.52 15.13
C LEU A 377 17.57 6.15 14.73
N SER A 378 17.35 5.00 14.09
CA SER A 378 16.00 4.55 13.70
C SER A 378 15.23 3.98 14.89
N LYS A 379 15.92 3.25 15.76
CA LYS A 379 15.37 2.68 16.99
C LYS A 379 14.88 3.80 17.92
N ASP A 380 15.64 4.89 18.03
CA ASP A 380 15.32 6.00 18.93
C ASP A 380 13.99 6.67 18.57
N TYR A 381 13.66 6.79 17.28
CA TYR A 381 12.38 7.33 16.84
C TYR A 381 11.22 6.46 17.35
N PHE A 382 11.23 5.16 17.06
CA PHE A 382 10.12 4.27 17.42
C PHE A 382 10.02 3.99 18.93
N MET A 383 11.15 4.03 19.65
CA MET A 383 11.20 3.72 21.08
C MET A 383 11.05 4.94 22.00
N SER A 384 11.06 6.16 21.46
CA SER A 384 11.01 7.39 22.27
C SER A 384 9.79 7.44 23.18
N THR A 385 10.02 7.80 24.45
CA THR A 385 9.01 8.09 25.47
C THR A 385 8.86 9.59 25.75
N SER A 386 9.61 10.44 25.03
CA SER A 386 9.57 11.90 25.16
C SER A 386 8.32 12.54 24.53
N VAL A 387 7.65 11.80 23.64
CA VAL A 387 6.42 12.22 22.96
C VAL A 387 5.19 11.75 23.74
N ASP A 388 4.04 12.37 23.50
CA ASP A 388 2.80 12.03 24.16
C ASP A 388 2.33 10.59 23.84
N LEU A 389 1.40 10.07 24.64
CA LEU A 389 0.93 8.69 24.52
C LEU A 389 0.27 8.40 23.16
N GLN A 390 -0.41 9.37 22.54
CA GLN A 390 -1.05 9.19 21.22
C GLN A 390 0.02 8.95 20.16
N GLU A 391 1.06 9.78 20.15
CA GLU A 391 2.16 9.65 19.21
C GLU A 391 2.95 8.35 19.44
N GLN A 392 3.13 7.93 20.69
CA GLN A 392 3.74 6.62 21.00
C GLN A 392 2.92 5.46 20.43
N ILE A 393 1.58 5.52 20.53
CA ILE A 393 0.69 4.53 19.95
C ILE A 393 0.79 4.54 18.42
N HIS A 394 0.82 5.72 17.79
CA HIS A 394 0.95 5.83 16.35
C HIS A 394 2.26 5.22 15.83
N ARG A 395 3.37 5.39 16.57
CA ARG A 395 4.64 4.72 16.25
C ARG A 395 4.58 3.21 16.39
N VAL A 396 3.87 2.69 17.40
CA VAL A 396 3.62 1.25 17.54
C VAL A 396 2.76 0.72 16.38
N GLN A 397 1.78 1.49 15.91
CA GLN A 397 0.98 1.13 14.72
C GLN A 397 1.85 1.02 13.47
N LYS A 398 2.78 1.97 13.27
CA LYS A 398 3.77 1.89 12.19
C LYS A 398 4.59 0.60 12.29
N LEU A 399 5.16 0.28 13.46
CA LEU A 399 5.90 -0.98 13.67
C LEU A 399 5.05 -2.22 13.38
N HIS A 400 3.77 -2.20 13.75
CA HIS A 400 2.87 -3.31 13.47
C HIS A 400 2.63 -3.49 11.97
N HIS A 401 2.35 -2.40 11.25
CA HIS A 401 2.13 -2.46 9.81
C HIS A 401 3.40 -2.92 9.09
N MET A 402 4.58 -2.49 9.54
CA MET A 402 5.86 -3.03 9.05
C MET A 402 5.97 -4.54 9.28
N LEU A 403 5.51 -5.05 10.43
CA LEU A 403 5.54 -6.48 10.73
C LEU A 403 4.60 -7.24 9.81
N GLU A 404 3.40 -6.73 9.55
CA GLU A 404 2.48 -7.32 8.59
C GLU A 404 3.09 -7.36 7.19
N ILE A 405 3.82 -6.32 6.77
CA ILE A 405 4.53 -6.30 5.49
C ILE A 405 5.57 -7.42 5.44
N VAL A 406 6.43 -7.51 6.46
CA VAL A 406 7.52 -8.50 6.51
C VAL A 406 7.00 -9.93 6.66
N ASP A 407 6.02 -10.18 7.54
CA ASP A 407 5.46 -11.51 7.80
C ASP A 407 4.79 -12.09 6.55
N ASN A 408 4.04 -11.26 5.81
CA ASN A 408 3.45 -11.68 4.53
C ASN A 408 4.52 -12.08 3.51
N CYS A 409 5.66 -11.37 3.46
CA CYS A 409 6.75 -11.74 2.56
C CYS A 409 7.49 -13.01 3.02
N VAL A 410 7.65 -13.23 4.33
CA VAL A 410 8.26 -14.46 4.87
C VAL A 410 7.39 -15.69 4.58
N GLU A 411 6.09 -15.60 4.87
CA GLU A 411 5.14 -16.71 4.71
C GLU A 411 5.01 -17.13 3.24
N LEU A 412 4.87 -16.15 2.35
CA LEU A 412 4.57 -16.43 0.94
C LEU A 412 5.79 -16.75 0.08
N LEU A 413 6.89 -16.02 0.30
CA LEU A 413 8.02 -16.03 -0.63
C LEU A 413 9.25 -16.73 -0.06
N LYS A 414 9.19 -17.14 1.23
CA LYS A 414 10.30 -17.79 1.95
C LYS A 414 11.62 -17.02 1.75
N LEU A 415 11.55 -15.69 1.79
CA LEU A 415 12.67 -14.82 1.47
C LEU A 415 13.88 -15.10 2.36
N GLU A 416 15.07 -15.03 1.76
CA GLU A 416 16.34 -15.06 2.47
C GLU A 416 16.51 -13.84 3.39
N HIS A 417 17.30 -14.00 4.45
CA HIS A 417 17.50 -12.98 5.49
C HIS A 417 17.94 -11.60 4.94
N GLU A 418 18.76 -11.57 3.88
CA GLU A 418 19.22 -10.32 3.26
C GLU A 418 18.08 -9.49 2.64
N SER A 419 17.14 -10.16 1.97
CA SER A 419 15.98 -9.48 1.35
C SER A 419 15.03 -8.92 2.41
N LEU A 420 14.90 -9.62 3.54
CA LEU A 420 14.11 -9.17 4.69
C LEU A 420 14.72 -7.95 5.37
N ILE A 421 16.06 -7.89 5.48
CA ILE A 421 16.76 -6.71 5.99
C ILE A 421 16.45 -5.50 5.11
N PHE A 422 16.56 -5.64 3.78
CA PHE A 422 16.31 -4.53 2.85
C PHE A 422 14.86 -4.03 2.94
N LEU A 423 13.89 -4.95 2.95
CA LEU A 423 12.47 -4.61 3.11
C LEU A 423 12.21 -3.87 4.42
N THR A 424 12.78 -4.38 5.52
CA THR A 424 12.64 -3.78 6.85
C THR A 424 13.25 -2.38 6.89
N GLN A 425 14.43 -2.18 6.30
CA GLN A 425 15.08 -0.87 6.22
C GLN A 425 14.28 0.12 5.37
N SER A 426 13.74 -0.31 4.23
CA SER A 426 12.86 0.51 3.38
C SER A 426 11.63 0.97 4.16
N CYS A 427 11.00 0.06 4.90
CA CYS A 427 9.89 0.35 5.79
C CYS A 427 10.25 1.36 6.90
N ILE A 428 11.38 1.15 7.59
CA ILE A 428 11.89 2.05 8.64
C ILE A 428 12.09 3.47 8.12
N ASN A 429 12.75 3.60 6.97
CA ASN A 429 13.06 4.89 6.37
C ASN A 429 11.78 5.63 5.98
N TYR A 430 10.81 4.93 5.37
CA TYR A 430 9.53 5.52 5.02
C TYR A 430 8.76 6.01 6.26
N TYR A 431 8.55 5.15 7.27
CA TYR A 431 7.70 5.48 8.42
C TYR A 431 8.31 6.45 9.41
N LYS A 432 9.61 6.70 9.34
CA LYS A 432 10.27 7.76 10.11
C LYS A 432 9.84 9.15 9.63
N GLU A 433 9.61 9.32 8.34
CA GLU A 433 9.35 10.63 7.72
C GLU A 433 7.89 10.80 7.28
N ASN A 434 7.16 9.71 7.08
CA ASN A 434 5.81 9.71 6.53
C ASN A 434 4.78 9.24 7.57
N PRO A 435 3.52 9.71 7.49
CA PRO A 435 2.44 9.18 8.31
C PRO A 435 2.18 7.70 8.00
N LEU A 436 1.43 7.02 8.88
CA LEU A 436 0.93 5.68 8.57
C LEU A 436 0.08 5.75 7.29
N ASN A 437 0.52 5.07 6.24
CA ASN A 437 -0.16 5.02 4.96
C ASN A 437 -0.20 3.58 4.46
N GLU A 438 -1.33 2.93 4.66
CA GLU A 438 -1.58 1.57 4.16
C GLU A 438 -1.57 1.49 2.63
N LYS A 439 -1.77 2.62 1.93
CA LYS A 439 -1.72 2.72 0.47
C LYS A 439 -0.32 2.92 -0.10
N HIS A 440 0.69 3.03 0.74
CA HIS A 440 2.05 3.12 0.25
C HIS A 440 2.50 1.80 -0.38
N VAL A 441 3.07 1.89 -1.57
CA VAL A 441 3.56 0.75 -2.33
C VAL A 441 5.04 0.55 -2.03
N PHE A 442 5.36 -0.51 -1.30
CA PHE A 442 6.74 -0.91 -1.07
C PHE A 442 7.26 -1.75 -2.24
N GLN A 443 8.44 -1.39 -2.73
CA GLN A 443 9.14 -2.11 -3.79
C GLN A 443 10.33 -2.86 -3.22
N LEU A 444 10.36 -4.18 -3.43
CA LEU A 444 11.48 -5.03 -3.04
C LEU A 444 12.08 -5.70 -4.28
N PRO A 445 13.30 -5.34 -4.69
CA PRO A 445 14.00 -6.04 -5.76
C PRO A 445 14.29 -7.49 -5.35
N VAL A 446 13.91 -8.44 -6.19
CA VAL A 446 14.15 -9.87 -5.98
C VAL A 446 14.73 -10.52 -7.22
N ARG A 447 15.44 -11.64 -7.04
CA ARG A 447 15.88 -12.46 -8.17
C ARG A 447 14.67 -13.19 -8.76
N ALA A 448 14.52 -13.15 -10.08
CA ALA A 448 13.43 -13.86 -10.76
C ALA A 448 13.41 -15.36 -10.47
N THR A 449 14.56 -15.96 -10.13
CA THR A 449 14.66 -17.36 -9.70
C THR A 449 13.89 -17.68 -8.42
N LEU A 450 13.78 -16.73 -7.47
CA LEU A 450 13.09 -16.92 -6.19
C LEU A 450 11.57 -17.04 -6.36
N VAL A 451 11.04 -16.38 -7.39
CA VAL A 451 9.60 -16.31 -7.68
C VAL A 451 9.18 -17.18 -8.87
N LYS A 452 10.11 -18.01 -9.37
CA LYS A 452 9.96 -18.84 -10.58
C LYS A 452 8.68 -19.69 -10.58
N GLU A 453 8.40 -20.34 -9.46
CA GLU A 453 7.27 -21.25 -9.33
C GLU A 453 5.91 -20.55 -9.52
N PHE A 454 5.85 -19.24 -9.24
CA PHE A 454 4.60 -18.47 -9.27
C PHE A 454 4.22 -17.97 -10.66
N TYR A 455 5.19 -17.65 -11.51
CA TYR A 455 4.90 -17.02 -12.81
C TYR A 455 5.03 -17.95 -14.02
N GLN A 456 5.74 -19.08 -13.90
CA GLN A 456 6.01 -19.94 -15.05
C GLN A 456 4.78 -20.63 -15.62
N ASN A 457 3.79 -20.93 -14.78
CA ASN A 457 2.54 -21.58 -15.17
C ASN A 457 1.32 -20.66 -15.03
N ALA A 458 1.52 -19.39 -14.68
CA ALA A 458 0.45 -18.42 -14.50
C ALA A 458 0.32 -17.49 -15.71
N HIS A 459 -0.87 -16.95 -15.90
CA HIS A 459 -1.09 -15.87 -16.85
C HIS A 459 -0.84 -14.52 -16.18
N PRO A 460 -0.11 -13.60 -16.83
CA PRO A 460 0.12 -12.28 -16.26
C PRO A 460 -1.19 -11.48 -16.22
N GLN A 461 -1.39 -10.73 -15.14
CA GLN A 461 -2.47 -9.75 -15.02
C GLN A 461 -2.27 -8.60 -16.01
N VAL A 462 -1.01 -8.20 -16.20
CA VAL A 462 -0.60 -7.21 -17.21
C VAL A 462 0.62 -7.73 -17.94
N TRP A 463 0.62 -7.68 -19.27
CA TRP A 463 1.79 -7.92 -20.10
C TRP A 463 1.96 -6.77 -21.08
N ARG A 464 3.14 -6.18 -21.15
CA ARG A 464 3.44 -5.01 -21.97
C ARG A 464 4.74 -5.19 -22.73
N VAL A 465 4.77 -4.75 -23.97
CA VAL A 465 6.00 -4.54 -24.75
C VAL A 465 6.13 -3.07 -25.11
N GLU A 466 7.32 -2.50 -24.88
CA GLU A 466 7.70 -1.16 -25.33
C GLU A 466 8.76 -1.28 -26.43
N ILE A 467 8.47 -0.69 -27.58
CA ILE A 467 9.38 -0.55 -28.70
C ILE A 467 9.80 0.92 -28.75
N SER A 468 11.11 1.17 -28.73
CA SER A 468 11.60 2.54 -28.76
C SER A 468 12.79 2.74 -29.68
N SER A 469 12.88 3.92 -30.28
CA SER A 469 13.98 4.37 -31.12
C SER A 469 14.44 5.78 -30.74
N GLY A 470 15.67 6.15 -31.12
CA GLY A 470 16.30 7.41 -30.73
C GLY A 470 16.99 7.38 -29.35
N ARG A 471 17.54 8.52 -28.93
CA ARG A 471 18.18 8.71 -27.60
C ARG A 471 17.76 10.05 -26.99
N GLY A 472 17.76 10.12 -25.66
CA GLY A 472 17.46 11.34 -24.91
C GLY A 472 16.06 11.87 -25.23
N GLN A 473 15.96 13.18 -25.50
CA GLN A 473 14.70 13.83 -25.87
C GLN A 473 14.19 13.46 -27.27
N GLY A 474 15.02 12.86 -28.11
CA GLY A 474 14.58 12.27 -29.39
C GLY A 474 14.04 10.85 -29.26
N LYS A 475 13.86 10.32 -28.04
CA LYS A 475 13.35 8.97 -27.83
C LYS A 475 11.84 8.93 -28.08
N VAL A 476 11.44 8.15 -29.07
CA VAL A 476 10.03 7.87 -29.39
C VAL A 476 9.68 6.43 -29.02
N THR A 477 8.44 6.22 -28.57
CA THR A 477 7.99 4.95 -27.98
C THR A 477 6.64 4.53 -28.55
N THR A 478 6.52 3.26 -28.93
CA THR A 478 5.25 2.57 -29.16
C THR A 478 5.13 1.48 -28.09
N ALA A 479 4.02 1.42 -27.36
CA ALA A 479 3.79 0.36 -26.39
C ALA A 479 2.50 -0.38 -26.66
N TRP A 480 2.54 -1.70 -26.52
CA TRP A 480 1.38 -2.57 -26.59
C TRP A 480 1.22 -3.29 -25.26
N GLN A 481 0.01 -3.30 -24.70
CA GLN A 481 -0.30 -3.89 -23.41
C GLN A 481 -1.56 -4.75 -23.47
N LEU A 482 -1.49 -5.94 -22.89
CA LEU A 482 -2.63 -6.80 -22.57
C LEU A 482 -2.85 -6.77 -21.06
N SER A 483 -4.08 -6.53 -20.61
CA SER A 483 -4.42 -6.59 -19.19
C SER A 483 -5.76 -7.27 -18.94
N THR A 484 -5.89 -7.93 -17.79
CA THR A 484 -7.18 -8.49 -17.30
C THR A 484 -8.03 -7.43 -16.61
N THR A 485 -7.40 -6.34 -16.16
CA THR A 485 -8.06 -5.18 -15.57
C THR A 485 -8.13 -4.01 -16.57
N PRO A 486 -9.17 -3.15 -16.46
CA PRO A 486 -9.31 -2.01 -17.34
C PRO A 486 -8.19 -0.98 -17.10
N PRO A 487 -7.57 -0.44 -18.17
CA PRO A 487 -6.44 0.49 -18.05
C PRO A 487 -6.82 1.89 -17.54
N ALA A 488 -8.12 2.20 -17.45
CA ALA A 488 -8.61 3.48 -16.96
C ALA A 488 -9.99 3.32 -16.30
N GLU A 489 -10.20 4.02 -15.18
CA GLU A 489 -11.39 3.86 -14.33
C GLU A 489 -12.73 4.16 -15.03
N HIS A 490 -12.74 4.98 -16.10
CA HIS A 490 -13.96 5.30 -16.87
C HIS A 490 -14.43 4.13 -17.74
N LEU A 491 -13.61 3.10 -17.90
CA LEU A 491 -14.02 1.89 -18.59
C LEU A 491 -14.90 1.01 -17.69
N CYS A 492 -14.86 1.22 -16.37
CA CYS A 492 -15.67 0.47 -15.40
C CYS A 492 -17.14 0.92 -15.32
N SER A 493 -17.48 2.13 -15.79
CA SER A 493 -18.83 2.72 -15.61
C SER A 493 -19.88 2.24 -16.61
N SER A 494 -19.55 1.33 -17.53
CA SER A 494 -20.51 0.70 -18.46
C SER A 494 -21.26 -0.51 -17.84
N GLY A 495 -21.31 -0.60 -16.51
CA GLY A 495 -21.94 -1.72 -15.80
C GLY A 495 -23.47 -1.75 -15.82
N ALA A 496 -24.15 -0.76 -16.41
CA ALA A 496 -25.61 -0.71 -16.47
C ALA A 496 -26.22 -1.42 -17.71
N ASP A 497 -25.43 -1.64 -18.77
CA ASP A 497 -25.95 -2.19 -20.04
C ASP A 497 -25.44 -3.62 -20.36
N ILE A 498 -24.73 -4.28 -19.43
CA ILE A 498 -24.14 -5.63 -19.64
C ILE A 498 -24.60 -6.64 -18.56
N LEU A 499 -25.79 -6.46 -18.03
CA LEU A 499 -26.45 -7.46 -17.18
C LEU A 499 -27.89 -7.61 -17.65
N ASP A 500 -28.06 -8.29 -18.79
CA ASP A 500 -29.28 -9.05 -19.09
C ASP A 500 -29.07 -9.90 -20.34
N THR A 501 -28.31 -11.00 -20.23
CA THR A 501 -28.68 -12.26 -20.89
C THR A 501 -27.97 -13.45 -20.24
N GLU A 502 -28.78 -14.21 -19.50
CA GLU A 502 -28.72 -15.67 -19.32
C GLU A 502 -27.54 -16.31 -18.58
N ALA A 503 -27.92 -16.93 -17.46
CA ALA A 503 -27.17 -17.91 -16.72
C ALA A 503 -26.91 -19.17 -17.55
N CYS A 504 -25.66 -19.42 -17.93
CA CYS A 504 -25.08 -20.77 -18.06
C CYS A 504 -23.56 -20.70 -18.25
N GLY A 505 -22.79 -21.30 -17.33
CA GLY A 505 -21.47 -21.91 -17.56
C GLY A 505 -20.33 -21.12 -18.24
N SER A 506 -19.28 -20.83 -17.47
CA SER A 506 -18.00 -20.16 -17.83
C SER A 506 -18.06 -18.63 -17.88
N LYS A 507 -17.52 -17.97 -16.83
CA LYS A 507 -17.15 -16.56 -16.89
C LYS A 507 -15.98 -16.46 -17.89
N GLU A 508 -16.25 -16.14 -19.15
CA GLU A 508 -15.18 -15.80 -20.10
C GLU A 508 -14.47 -14.52 -19.61
N GLU A 509 -13.18 -14.63 -19.29
CA GLU A 509 -12.36 -13.50 -18.82
C GLU A 509 -12.23 -12.45 -19.93
N MET A 510 -12.75 -11.24 -19.68
CA MET A 510 -12.55 -10.11 -20.59
C MET A 510 -11.11 -9.62 -20.53
N SER A 511 -10.49 -9.41 -21.69
CA SER A 511 -9.14 -8.86 -21.81
C SER A 511 -9.16 -7.47 -22.47
N PHE A 512 -8.32 -6.58 -21.97
CA PHE A 512 -8.13 -5.22 -22.47
C PHE A 512 -6.82 -5.13 -23.21
N VAL A 513 -6.87 -4.67 -24.47
CA VAL A 513 -5.69 -4.43 -25.30
C VAL A 513 -5.51 -2.94 -25.47
N THR A 514 -4.42 -2.42 -24.92
CA THR A 514 -4.06 -1.00 -24.97
C THR A 514 -2.89 -0.80 -25.91
N LEU A 515 -3.01 0.15 -26.84
CA LEU A 515 -1.94 0.54 -27.75
C LEU A 515 -1.64 2.02 -27.55
N LEU A 516 -0.41 2.32 -27.16
CA LEU A 516 0.16 3.66 -27.02
C LEU A 516 1.07 3.95 -28.21
N GLU A 517 0.77 5.02 -28.92
CA GLU A 517 1.52 5.47 -30.09
C GLU A 517 2.01 6.90 -29.87
N CYS A 518 3.29 7.16 -30.17
CA CYS A 518 3.89 8.48 -30.14
C CYS A 518 4.12 8.98 -31.57
N SER A 519 4.01 10.29 -31.79
CA SER A 519 4.43 10.98 -33.02
C SER A 519 5.19 12.25 -32.64
N GLN A 520 6.38 12.43 -33.20
CA GLN A 520 7.22 13.59 -32.92
C GLN A 520 7.04 14.63 -34.02
N VAL A 521 6.74 15.87 -33.64
CA VAL A 521 6.54 17.00 -34.55
C VAL A 521 7.55 18.10 -34.21
N PRO A 522 8.54 18.37 -35.08
CA PRO A 522 9.48 19.48 -34.86
C PRO A 522 8.78 20.83 -35.10
N PHE A 523 9.14 21.83 -34.30
CA PHE A 523 8.81 23.23 -34.57
C PHE A 523 9.94 23.79 -35.43
N ALA A 524 9.75 23.74 -36.75
CA ALA A 524 10.71 24.23 -37.74
C ALA A 524 10.75 25.76 -37.78
#